data_AF-A0A433U2F1-F1
#
_entry.id   AF-A0A433U2F1-F1
#
_cell.length_a   1.000
_cell.length_b   1.000
_cell.length_c   1.000
_cell.angle_alpha   90.00
_cell.angle_beta   90.00
_cell.angle_gamma   90.00
#
_symmetry.space_group_name_H-M   'P 1'
#
loop_
_entity.id
_entity.type
_entity.pdbx_description
1 polymer ?
#
loop_
_entity_poly.entity_id
_entity_poly.type
_entity_poly.pdbx_seq_one_letter_code
_entity_poly.pdbx_strand_id
1 'polypeptide(L)'
;MSSEYTHPLEELQAISDQSGLKLNDEKFARLMDERDPLRHLRDEFHVPKMGQILHTDPSLVSPDEDSIYLCGNSLGLCPKKAKDYVLVEMDKWATRGVQGHATGDLPWMKCGEMLEEDMMKIVGCKREEVGIMNGLTVNLHLLLVSFYRPTKDRYKILCESKSFPSDHYAFESQIRLHGFDPEDALICMEPREVTVALPTFMLWIEREGASIAVVCFPGVQYYTGQFFDIPAITKAGHAQGCQVGFDLAHAVGNLPLHLHDWNVKSSDVKFGYLNAGAGSIAGLFLHERHRENDYPRLLGWWGHKLETRFVMDNKMDLSPGARGYALSNAPGVLCANLKASLDVFNKTSMAEIRRKSILLTGYLETLVKQEYSRPVGSKQSADVGDQVYIDIFTPADPAQRGAQLSLAFSVSIE
;
A
#
# COMPACT_ATOMS: atom_id res chain seq x y z
N MET A 1 10.34 13.95 -8.62
CA MET A 1 10.96 14.36 -7.34
C MET A 1 12.47 14.29 -7.52
N SER A 2 13.22 15.37 -7.29
CA SER A 2 14.69 15.30 -7.23
C SER A 2 15.09 14.51 -5.99
N SER A 3 16.00 13.54 -6.08
CA SER A 3 16.35 12.71 -4.92
C SER A 3 17.07 13.55 -3.87
N GLU A 4 16.39 13.84 -2.77
CA GLU A 4 17.02 14.38 -1.55
C GLU A 4 18.00 13.39 -0.91
N TYR A 5 18.07 12.16 -1.42
CA TYR A 5 18.95 11.11 -0.95
C TYR A 5 20.06 10.81 -1.97
N THR A 6 21.28 10.72 -1.47
CA THR A 6 22.41 10.08 -2.15
C THR A 6 22.04 8.63 -2.49
N HIS A 7 22.55 8.09 -3.61
CA HIS A 7 22.25 6.72 -4.00
C HIS A 7 22.68 5.74 -2.88
N PRO A 8 21.87 4.75 -2.47
CA PRO A 8 22.16 3.91 -1.30
C PRO A 8 23.51 3.20 -1.40
N LEU A 9 23.92 2.77 -2.59
CA LEU A 9 25.24 2.16 -2.81
C LEU A 9 26.40 3.10 -2.44
N GLU A 10 26.30 4.39 -2.80
CA GLU A 10 27.36 5.36 -2.50
C GLU A 10 27.48 5.57 -0.99
N GLU A 11 26.35 5.64 -0.29
CA GLU A 11 26.34 5.77 1.16
C GLU A 11 26.86 4.51 1.86
N LEU A 12 26.41 3.32 1.43
CA LEU A 12 26.88 2.05 1.97
C LEU A 12 28.40 1.91 1.77
N GLN A 13 28.91 2.27 0.59
CA GLN A 13 30.34 2.26 0.31
C GLN A 13 31.10 3.25 1.19
N ALA A 14 30.59 4.47 1.37
CA ALA A 14 31.21 5.45 2.26
C ALA A 14 31.30 4.94 3.71
N ILE A 15 30.26 4.27 4.22
CA ILE A 15 30.28 3.67 5.56
C ILE A 15 31.25 2.48 5.62
N SER A 16 31.31 1.68 4.55
CA SER A 16 32.25 0.55 4.42
C SER A 16 33.70 1.04 4.48
N ASP A 17 34.03 2.07 3.70
CA ASP A 17 35.37 2.67 3.66
C ASP A 17 35.76 3.29 5.01
N GLN A 18 34.84 3.99 5.66
CA GLN A 18 35.08 4.61 6.98
C GLN A 18 35.27 3.58 8.10
N SER A 19 34.55 2.47 8.05
CA SER A 19 34.63 1.42 9.07
C SER A 19 35.75 0.40 8.81
N GLY A 20 36.25 0.31 7.57
CA GLY A 20 37.18 -0.72 7.14
C GLY A 20 36.55 -2.11 7.01
N LEU A 21 35.22 -2.22 7.10
CA LEU A 21 34.46 -3.47 6.98
C LEU A 21 33.93 -3.61 5.56
N LYS A 22 34.05 -4.80 4.96
CA LYS A 22 33.47 -5.08 3.63
C LYS A 22 31.94 -5.16 3.71
N LEU A 23 31.26 -4.79 2.62
CA LEU A 23 29.79 -4.85 2.56
C LEU A 23 29.24 -6.26 2.81
N ASN A 24 29.91 -7.32 2.37
CA ASN A 24 29.47 -8.70 2.59
C ASN A 24 29.98 -9.32 3.90
N ASP A 25 30.61 -8.54 4.78
CA ASP A 25 30.99 -8.99 6.13
C ASP A 25 29.79 -8.84 7.08
N GLU A 26 29.48 -9.88 7.84
CA GLU A 26 28.43 -9.87 8.87
C GLU A 26 28.61 -8.72 9.88
N LYS A 27 29.87 -8.35 10.20
CA LYS A 27 30.17 -7.22 11.09
C LYS A 27 29.67 -5.89 10.53
N PHE A 28 29.63 -5.72 9.21
CA PHE A 28 29.09 -4.53 8.58
C PHE A 28 27.58 -4.43 8.82
N ALA A 29 26.84 -5.54 8.63
CA ALA A 29 25.41 -5.59 8.92
C ALA A 29 25.12 -5.26 10.40
N ARG A 30 25.90 -5.83 11.34
CA ARG A 30 25.77 -5.53 12.78
C ARG A 30 26.02 -4.06 13.09
N LEU A 31 27.04 -3.44 12.48
CA LEU A 31 27.31 -2.01 12.62
C LEU A 31 26.13 -1.15 12.12
N MET A 32 25.53 -1.53 11.00
CA MET A 32 24.37 -0.83 10.46
C MET A 32 23.15 -0.95 11.38
N ASP A 33 22.89 -2.12 11.96
CA ASP A 33 21.82 -2.32 12.94
C ASP A 33 22.07 -1.56 14.26
N GLU A 34 23.32 -1.45 14.70
CA GLU A 34 23.69 -0.65 15.88
C GLU A 34 23.45 0.85 15.67
N ARG A 35 23.62 1.33 14.43
CA ARG A 35 23.41 2.73 14.03
C ARG A 35 21.98 3.04 13.63
N ASP A 36 21.11 2.05 13.52
CA ASP A 36 19.72 2.24 13.11
C ASP A 36 18.89 2.90 14.23
N PRO A 37 18.43 4.15 14.05
CA PRO A 37 17.62 4.84 15.06
C PRO A 37 16.27 4.14 15.29
N LEU A 38 15.78 3.37 14.32
CA LEU A 38 14.49 2.67 14.39
C LEU A 38 14.61 1.24 14.91
N ARG A 39 15.80 0.77 15.30
CA ARG A 39 16.04 -0.61 15.74
C ARG A 39 15.08 -1.03 16.86
N HIS A 40 14.82 -0.13 17.80
CA HIS A 40 13.96 -0.36 18.95
C HIS A 40 12.50 -0.68 18.56
N LEU A 41 12.02 -0.25 17.38
CA LEU A 41 10.67 -0.55 16.92
C LEU A 41 10.46 -2.03 16.59
N ARG A 42 11.55 -2.78 16.32
CA ARG A 42 11.47 -4.24 16.15
C ARG A 42 10.87 -4.93 17.38
N ASP A 43 11.11 -4.37 18.57
CA ASP A 43 10.62 -4.90 19.83
C ASP A 43 9.12 -4.66 20.04
N GLU A 44 8.44 -3.92 19.15
CA GLU A 44 7.00 -3.69 19.19
C GLU A 44 6.20 -4.78 18.46
N PHE A 45 6.87 -5.72 17.78
CA PHE A 45 6.23 -6.76 16.97
C PHE A 45 6.51 -8.17 17.49
N HIS A 46 5.58 -9.07 17.21
CA HIS A 46 5.81 -10.51 17.31
C HIS A 46 6.49 -11.01 16.02
N VAL A 47 7.73 -11.47 16.12
CA VAL A 47 8.42 -12.17 15.03
C VAL A 47 8.22 -13.68 15.22
N PRO A 48 7.72 -14.41 14.20
CA PRO A 48 7.57 -15.86 14.28
C PRO A 48 8.92 -16.54 14.50
N LYS A 49 8.92 -17.62 15.29
CA LYS A 49 10.11 -18.45 15.51
C LYS A 49 10.27 -19.47 14.40
N MET A 50 11.52 -19.78 14.02
CA MET A 50 11.82 -20.73 12.94
C MET A 50 11.11 -22.08 13.15
N GLY A 51 11.06 -22.60 14.37
CA GLY A 51 10.38 -23.85 14.70
C GLY A 51 8.84 -23.83 14.52
N GLN A 52 8.25 -22.66 14.30
CA GLN A 52 6.80 -22.48 14.07
C GLN A 52 6.45 -22.27 12.59
N ILE A 53 7.44 -22.08 11.73
CA ILE A 53 7.23 -21.82 10.30
C ILE A 53 7.06 -23.15 9.55
N LEU A 54 5.99 -23.25 8.76
CA LEU A 54 5.70 -24.41 7.92
C LEU A 54 6.86 -24.68 6.95
N HIS A 55 7.12 -25.95 6.66
CA HIS A 55 8.17 -26.41 5.74
C HIS A 55 9.61 -26.06 6.14
N THR A 56 9.83 -25.58 7.38
CA THR A 56 11.18 -25.39 7.92
C THR A 56 11.81 -26.75 8.21
N ASP A 57 13.01 -26.99 7.68
CA ASP A 57 13.83 -28.14 8.04
C ASP A 57 14.56 -27.84 9.37
N PRO A 58 14.18 -28.50 10.49
CA PRO A 58 14.77 -28.24 11.80
C PRO A 58 16.24 -28.68 11.90
N SER A 59 16.77 -29.43 10.92
CA SER A 59 18.19 -29.77 10.88
C SER A 59 19.08 -28.62 10.39
N LEU A 60 18.49 -27.61 9.76
CA LEU A 60 19.22 -26.47 9.17
C LEU A 60 19.14 -25.19 10.01
N VAL A 61 18.29 -25.14 11.03
CA VAL A 61 18.01 -23.93 11.81
C VAL A 61 17.88 -24.21 13.30
N SER A 62 18.09 -23.19 14.12
CA SER A 62 17.73 -23.23 15.54
C SER A 62 16.22 -22.90 15.70
N PRO A 63 15.41 -23.78 16.34
CA PRO A 63 13.97 -23.57 16.44
C PRO A 63 13.53 -22.29 17.16
N ASP A 64 14.32 -21.81 18.13
CA ASP A 64 14.00 -20.65 18.97
C ASP A 64 14.44 -19.31 18.35
N GLU A 65 15.18 -19.34 17.25
CA GLU A 65 15.59 -18.15 16.52
C GLU A 65 14.41 -17.49 15.81
N ASP A 66 14.48 -16.17 15.68
CA ASP A 66 13.51 -15.40 14.90
C ASP A 66 13.62 -15.77 13.42
N SER A 67 12.48 -15.87 12.75
CA SER A 67 12.43 -16.02 11.30
C SER A 67 12.91 -14.77 10.58
N ILE A 68 13.50 -14.96 9.39
CA ILE A 68 13.79 -13.89 8.43
C ILE A 68 12.49 -13.59 7.67
N TYR A 69 11.65 -12.74 8.25
CA TYR A 69 10.31 -12.47 7.73
C TYR A 69 10.31 -11.38 6.64
N LEU A 70 10.52 -11.79 5.38
CA LEU A 70 10.52 -10.90 4.21
C LEU A 70 9.17 -10.87 3.46
N CYS A 71 8.06 -11.13 4.17
CA CYS A 71 6.70 -11.18 3.62
C CYS A 71 5.75 -10.11 4.21
N GLY A 72 6.30 -9.08 4.87
CA GLY A 72 5.51 -7.99 5.48
C GLY A 72 4.73 -7.14 4.48
N ASN A 73 5.09 -7.17 3.19
CA ASN A 73 4.35 -6.54 2.10
C ASN A 73 3.00 -7.23 1.80
N SER A 74 2.85 -8.50 2.19
CA SER A 74 1.60 -9.26 2.03
C SER A 74 0.80 -9.32 3.33
N LEU A 75 1.44 -9.76 4.42
CA LEU A 75 0.87 -9.78 5.75
C LEU A 75 1.88 -9.22 6.74
N GLY A 76 1.61 -8.03 7.25
CA GLY A 76 2.43 -7.40 8.27
C GLY A 76 2.51 -8.20 9.58
N LEU A 77 3.62 -8.07 10.31
CA LEU A 77 3.78 -8.71 11.61
C LEU A 77 2.79 -8.15 12.64
N CYS A 78 2.38 -8.98 13.59
CA CYS A 78 1.41 -8.57 14.62
C CYS A 78 2.07 -7.62 15.64
N PRO A 79 1.56 -6.37 15.83
CA PRO A 79 1.99 -5.50 16.92
C PRO A 79 1.67 -6.14 18.27
N LYS A 80 2.58 -6.06 19.24
CA LYS A 80 2.41 -6.70 20.57
C LYS A 80 1.16 -6.24 21.31
N LYS A 81 0.77 -4.97 21.13
CA LYS A 81 -0.45 -4.40 21.75
C LYS A 81 -1.76 -4.83 21.10
N ALA A 82 -1.74 -5.46 19.92
CA ALA A 82 -2.96 -5.78 19.19
C ALA A 82 -3.89 -6.70 19.99
N LYS A 83 -3.31 -7.73 20.64
CA LYS A 83 -4.06 -8.64 21.51
C LYS A 83 -4.74 -7.90 22.65
N ASP A 84 -4.00 -7.03 23.35
CA ASP A 84 -4.53 -6.30 24.49
C ASP A 84 -5.67 -5.37 24.08
N TYR A 85 -5.53 -4.68 22.94
CA TYR A 85 -6.57 -3.79 22.42
C TYR A 85 -7.83 -4.56 22.02
N VAL A 86 -7.70 -5.72 21.40
CA VAL A 86 -8.86 -6.59 21.12
C VAL A 86 -9.54 -7.05 22.41
N LEU A 87 -8.77 -7.47 23.42
CA LEU A 87 -9.33 -7.91 24.70
C LEU A 87 -10.09 -6.78 25.41
N VAL A 88 -9.60 -5.54 25.37
CA VAL A 88 -10.31 -4.37 25.89
C VAL A 88 -11.67 -4.19 25.21
N GLU A 89 -11.75 -4.38 23.90
CA GLU A 89 -13.01 -4.28 23.15
C GLU A 89 -13.98 -5.42 23.49
N MET A 90 -13.46 -6.64 23.68
CA MET A 90 -14.25 -7.80 24.11
C MET A 90 -14.79 -7.62 25.54
N ASP A 91 -13.97 -7.14 26.47
CA ASP A 91 -14.37 -6.86 27.84
C ASP A 91 -15.39 -5.71 27.91
N LYS A 92 -15.20 -4.66 27.10
CA LYS A 92 -16.17 -3.57 26.96
C LYS A 92 -17.51 -4.10 26.48
N TRP A 93 -17.52 -5.01 25.50
CA TRP A 93 -18.76 -5.64 25.04
C TRP A 93 -19.40 -6.48 26.15
N ALA A 94 -18.65 -7.35 26.80
CA ALA A 94 -19.14 -8.22 27.86
C ALA A 94 -19.73 -7.44 29.05
N THR A 95 -19.11 -6.31 29.41
CA THR A 95 -19.49 -5.56 30.63
C THR A 95 -20.44 -4.40 30.39
N ARG A 96 -20.46 -3.81 29.18
CA ARG A 96 -21.23 -2.58 28.89
C ARG A 96 -22.29 -2.76 27.79
N GLY A 97 -22.27 -3.86 27.04
CA GLY A 97 -23.21 -4.11 25.95
C GLY A 97 -23.34 -2.92 24.99
N VAL A 98 -24.58 -2.48 24.75
CA VAL A 98 -24.88 -1.34 23.86
C VAL A 98 -24.20 -0.03 24.28
N GLN A 99 -23.90 0.16 25.56
CA GLN A 99 -23.22 1.39 26.03
C GLN A 99 -21.77 1.48 25.53
N GLY A 100 -21.18 0.38 25.02
CA GLY A 100 -19.88 0.39 24.34
C GLY A 100 -19.86 1.27 23.07
N HIS A 101 -21.03 1.56 22.49
CA HIS A 101 -21.13 2.51 21.37
C HIS A 101 -20.66 3.92 21.74
N ALA A 102 -20.89 4.36 22.98
CA ALA A 102 -20.65 5.73 23.44
C ALA A 102 -19.54 5.86 24.48
N THR A 103 -18.96 4.75 24.96
CA THR A 103 -18.02 4.74 26.10
C THR A 103 -16.72 3.99 25.80
N GLY A 104 -15.73 4.18 26.68
CA GLY A 104 -14.39 3.59 26.55
C GLY A 104 -13.44 4.45 25.74
N ASP A 105 -12.19 4.03 25.64
CA ASP A 105 -11.14 4.78 24.93
C ASP A 105 -11.36 4.81 23.41
N LEU A 106 -12.03 3.77 22.88
CA LEU A 106 -12.44 3.67 21.49
C LEU A 106 -13.95 3.43 21.37
N PRO A 107 -14.81 4.46 21.56
CA PRO A 107 -16.26 4.30 21.41
C PRO A 107 -16.63 3.81 20.00
N TRP A 108 -17.45 2.76 19.87
CA TRP A 108 -17.70 2.15 18.56
C TRP A 108 -18.43 3.06 17.57
N MET A 109 -19.11 4.11 18.03
CA MET A 109 -19.70 5.10 17.11
C MET A 109 -18.67 5.98 16.40
N LYS A 110 -17.46 6.11 16.97
CA LYS A 110 -16.41 7.02 16.50
C LYS A 110 -15.09 6.28 16.22
N CYS A 111 -15.05 4.96 16.34
CA CYS A 111 -13.80 4.21 16.30
C CYS A 111 -13.03 4.42 14.98
N GLY A 112 -13.70 4.47 13.83
CA GLY A 112 -13.07 4.84 12.57
C GLY A 112 -12.55 6.29 12.56
N GLU A 113 -13.39 7.25 12.97
CA GLU A 113 -13.06 8.70 12.99
C GLU A 113 -11.89 9.06 13.92
N MET A 114 -11.66 8.23 14.95
CA MET A 114 -10.54 8.40 15.89
C MET A 114 -9.20 7.96 15.31
N LEU A 115 -9.19 7.15 14.25
CA LEU A 115 -7.97 6.66 13.59
C LEU A 115 -7.57 7.51 12.38
N GLU A 116 -8.46 8.38 11.90
CA GLU A 116 -8.21 9.25 10.75
C GLU A 116 -7.03 10.22 10.98
N GLU A 117 -6.84 10.72 12.21
CA GLU A 117 -5.76 11.65 12.56
C GLU A 117 -4.36 11.02 12.40
N ASP A 118 -4.24 9.73 12.69
CA ASP A 118 -2.98 9.01 12.52
C ASP A 118 -2.80 8.58 11.07
N MET A 119 -3.88 8.14 10.42
CA MET A 119 -3.88 7.76 9.02
C MET A 119 -3.53 8.93 8.09
N MET A 120 -4.00 10.15 8.37
CA MET A 120 -3.71 11.31 7.53
C MET A 120 -2.21 11.62 7.46
N LYS A 121 -1.45 11.35 8.54
CA LYS A 121 0.02 11.53 8.59
C LYS A 121 0.75 10.51 7.70
N ILE A 122 0.17 9.32 7.54
CA ILE A 122 0.75 8.23 6.74
C ILE A 122 0.45 8.44 5.25
N VAL A 123 -0.79 8.84 4.90
CA VAL A 123 -1.19 9.02 3.50
C VAL A 123 -0.98 10.44 2.97
N GLY A 124 -0.60 11.39 3.83
CA GLY A 124 -0.35 12.79 3.48
C GLY A 124 -1.59 13.50 2.97
N CYS A 125 -2.65 13.49 3.79
CA CYS A 125 -3.90 14.18 3.50
C CYS A 125 -4.41 15.00 4.69
N LYS A 126 -5.53 15.70 4.51
CA LYS A 126 -6.30 16.28 5.62
C LYS A 126 -7.15 15.21 6.28
N ARG A 127 -7.49 15.39 7.56
CA ARG A 127 -8.28 14.43 8.33
C ARG A 127 -9.59 14.04 7.66
N GLU A 128 -10.34 15.01 7.13
CA GLU A 128 -11.65 14.78 6.50
C GLU A 128 -11.58 14.10 5.12
N GLU A 129 -10.38 13.96 4.57
CA GLU A 129 -10.13 13.34 3.28
C GLU A 129 -9.91 11.82 3.39
N VAL A 130 -9.79 11.26 4.59
CA VAL A 130 -9.63 9.82 4.81
C VAL A 130 -10.78 9.27 5.65
N GLY A 131 -11.35 8.15 5.22
CA GLY A 131 -12.36 7.39 5.97
C GLY A 131 -11.89 5.96 6.22
N ILE A 132 -12.08 5.46 7.44
CA ILE A 132 -11.67 4.10 7.85
C ILE A 132 -12.89 3.18 7.82
N MET A 133 -12.97 2.33 6.80
CA MET A 133 -14.17 1.53 6.50
C MET A 133 -13.91 0.37 5.56
N ASN A 134 -14.80 -0.63 5.64
CA ASN A 134 -14.92 -1.78 4.76
C ASN A 134 -13.59 -2.54 4.53
N GLY A 135 -13.50 -3.28 3.42
CA GLY A 135 -12.25 -3.82 2.87
C GLY A 135 -11.85 -3.07 1.61
N LEU A 136 -10.61 -3.29 1.15
CA LEU A 136 -10.00 -2.58 0.02
C LEU A 136 -10.90 -2.56 -1.24
N THR A 137 -11.16 -3.72 -1.83
CA THR A 137 -11.91 -3.80 -3.09
C THR A 137 -13.34 -3.29 -2.96
N VAL A 138 -13.94 -3.39 -1.75
CA VAL A 138 -15.25 -2.78 -1.49
C VAL A 138 -15.16 -1.26 -1.64
N ASN A 139 -14.12 -0.64 -1.05
CA ASN A 139 -13.89 0.79 -1.22
C ASN A 139 -13.60 1.17 -2.67
N LEU A 140 -12.84 0.37 -3.43
CA LEU A 140 -12.64 0.57 -4.86
C LEU A 140 -13.97 0.60 -5.62
N HIS A 141 -14.86 -0.37 -5.37
CA HIS A 141 -16.18 -0.39 -5.97
C HIS A 141 -17.00 0.86 -5.63
N LEU A 142 -16.99 1.29 -4.36
CA LEU A 142 -17.72 2.49 -3.92
C LEU A 142 -17.20 3.76 -4.62
N LEU A 143 -15.88 3.88 -4.80
CA LEU A 143 -15.29 4.96 -5.58
C LEU A 143 -15.69 4.88 -7.06
N LEU A 144 -15.61 3.70 -7.68
CA LEU A 144 -15.96 3.51 -9.09
C LEU A 144 -17.44 3.83 -9.35
N VAL A 145 -18.37 3.55 -8.43
CA VAL A 145 -19.77 3.98 -8.56
C VAL A 145 -19.90 5.50 -8.73
N SER A 146 -19.06 6.29 -8.06
CA SER A 146 -19.09 7.75 -8.16
C SER A 146 -18.27 8.31 -9.32
N PHE A 147 -17.11 7.72 -9.61
CA PHE A 147 -16.12 8.29 -10.53
C PHE A 147 -16.12 7.66 -11.92
N TYR A 148 -16.47 6.39 -12.06
CA TYR A 148 -16.62 5.76 -13.38
C TYR A 148 -17.99 6.10 -13.96
N ARG A 149 -18.04 7.22 -14.70
CA ARG A 149 -19.25 7.75 -15.35
C ARG A 149 -19.10 7.70 -16.87
N PRO A 150 -19.14 6.50 -17.47
CA PRO A 150 -18.86 6.34 -18.89
C PRO A 150 -19.91 7.03 -19.76
N THR A 151 -19.46 7.52 -20.92
CA THR A 151 -20.28 8.05 -22.01
C THR A 151 -19.93 7.32 -23.31
N LYS A 152 -20.65 7.57 -24.40
CA LYS A 152 -20.33 6.93 -25.69
C LYS A 152 -18.90 7.20 -26.18
N ASP A 153 -18.38 8.39 -25.90
CA ASP A 153 -17.05 8.80 -26.39
C ASP A 153 -15.95 8.61 -25.34
N ARG A 154 -16.31 8.51 -24.06
CA ARG A 154 -15.38 8.37 -22.92
C ARG A 154 -15.89 7.31 -21.95
N TYR A 155 -15.44 6.07 -22.12
CA TYR A 155 -15.89 4.92 -21.33
C TYR A 155 -14.76 4.00 -20.87
N LYS A 156 -13.51 4.24 -21.27
CA LYS A 156 -12.43 3.30 -20.94
C LYS A 156 -11.93 3.48 -19.52
N ILE A 157 -11.52 2.38 -18.89
CA ILE A 157 -10.70 2.36 -17.67
C ILE A 157 -9.28 1.99 -18.07
N LEU A 158 -8.31 2.78 -17.65
CA LEU A 158 -6.89 2.53 -17.88
C LEU A 158 -6.21 2.05 -16.60
N CYS A 159 -5.58 0.87 -16.63
CA CYS A 159 -4.74 0.32 -15.57
C CYS A 159 -3.44 -0.27 -16.15
N GLU A 160 -2.59 -0.83 -15.30
CA GLU A 160 -1.41 -1.59 -15.69
C GLU A 160 -1.77 -3.02 -16.13
N SER A 161 -0.97 -3.60 -17.02
CA SER A 161 -1.09 -5.02 -17.37
C SER A 161 -0.81 -5.92 -16.19
N LYS A 162 -1.53 -7.05 -16.10
CA LYS A 162 -1.43 -7.99 -14.97
C LYS A 162 -1.58 -7.25 -13.64
N SER A 163 -2.57 -6.36 -13.58
CA SER A 163 -2.97 -5.72 -12.34
C SER A 163 -3.33 -6.76 -11.28
N PHE A 164 -3.38 -6.34 -10.02
CA PHE A 164 -3.80 -7.26 -8.97
C PHE A 164 -5.19 -7.83 -9.34
N PRO A 165 -5.41 -9.15 -9.22
CA PRO A 165 -6.61 -9.78 -9.77
C PRO A 165 -7.92 -9.16 -9.26
N SER A 166 -7.96 -8.74 -7.99
CA SER A 166 -9.16 -8.15 -7.42
C SER A 166 -9.55 -6.82 -8.07
N ASP A 167 -8.58 -5.96 -8.37
CA ASP A 167 -8.75 -4.68 -9.07
C ASP A 167 -9.22 -4.92 -10.49
N HIS A 168 -8.59 -5.87 -11.18
CA HIS A 168 -8.98 -6.29 -12.52
C HIS A 168 -10.45 -6.69 -12.57
N TYR A 169 -10.88 -7.58 -11.66
CA TYR A 169 -12.28 -8.01 -11.57
C TYR A 169 -13.22 -6.86 -11.18
N ALA A 170 -12.78 -5.92 -10.35
CA ALA A 170 -13.56 -4.74 -10.00
C ALA A 170 -13.79 -3.84 -11.22
N PHE A 171 -12.76 -3.60 -12.04
CA PHE A 171 -12.90 -2.83 -13.28
C PHE A 171 -13.82 -3.53 -14.28
N GLU A 172 -13.60 -4.81 -14.55
CA GLU A 172 -14.45 -5.54 -15.50
C GLU A 172 -15.93 -5.55 -15.08
N SER A 173 -16.20 -5.80 -13.80
CA SER A 173 -17.57 -5.84 -13.29
C SER A 173 -18.24 -4.47 -13.30
N GLN A 174 -17.51 -3.38 -13.03
CA GLN A 174 -18.02 -2.01 -13.17
C GLN A 174 -18.29 -1.66 -14.63
N ILE A 175 -17.43 -2.07 -15.56
CA ILE A 175 -17.63 -1.90 -17.00
C ILE A 175 -18.91 -2.62 -17.45
N ARG A 176 -19.06 -3.90 -17.09
CA ARG A 176 -20.26 -4.70 -17.42
C ARG A 176 -21.52 -4.10 -16.80
N LEU A 177 -21.45 -3.61 -15.56
CA LEU A 177 -22.58 -2.95 -14.88
C LEU A 177 -23.09 -1.72 -15.64
N HIS A 178 -22.22 -1.04 -16.38
CA HIS A 178 -22.55 0.12 -17.21
C HIS A 178 -22.86 -0.24 -18.67
N GLY A 179 -22.92 -1.53 -19.01
CA GLY A 179 -23.32 -2.01 -20.34
C GLY A 179 -22.24 -1.95 -21.42
N PHE A 180 -20.96 -1.86 -21.03
CA PHE A 180 -19.82 -1.91 -21.95
C PHE A 180 -19.15 -3.31 -21.92
N ASP A 181 -18.41 -3.63 -22.97
CA ASP A 181 -17.59 -4.84 -23.04
C ASP A 181 -16.19 -4.57 -22.45
N PRO A 182 -15.74 -5.32 -21.43
CA PRO A 182 -14.37 -5.22 -20.92
C PRO A 182 -13.27 -5.39 -21.97
N GLU A 183 -13.48 -6.18 -23.03
CA GLU A 183 -12.46 -6.33 -24.08
C GLU A 183 -12.15 -4.99 -24.79
N ASP A 184 -13.15 -4.11 -24.89
CA ASP A 184 -13.01 -2.78 -25.52
C ASP A 184 -12.73 -1.66 -24.51
N ALA A 185 -13.25 -1.81 -23.28
CA ALA A 185 -13.31 -0.75 -22.28
C ALA A 185 -12.21 -0.84 -21.22
N LEU A 186 -11.61 -2.01 -20.99
CA LEU A 186 -10.51 -2.16 -20.04
C LEU A 186 -9.17 -2.14 -20.77
N ILE A 187 -8.41 -1.07 -20.58
CA ILE A 187 -7.10 -0.93 -21.18
C ILE A 187 -6.02 -1.26 -20.16
N CYS A 188 -5.35 -2.39 -20.40
CA CYS A 188 -4.21 -2.86 -19.63
C CYS A 188 -2.91 -2.40 -20.31
N MET A 189 -2.20 -1.45 -19.69
CA MET A 189 -0.94 -0.94 -20.23
C MET A 189 0.19 -1.97 -20.05
N GLU A 190 0.60 -2.60 -21.14
CA GLU A 190 1.71 -3.56 -21.17
C GLU A 190 3.08 -2.85 -21.03
N PRO A 191 4.02 -3.39 -20.24
CA PRO A 191 5.39 -2.91 -20.20
C PRO A 191 6.11 -3.21 -21.51
N ARG A 192 7.08 -2.37 -21.89
CA ARG A 192 8.00 -2.69 -23.01
C ARG A 192 9.02 -3.75 -22.64
N GLU A 193 9.40 -3.78 -21.38
CA GLU A 193 10.28 -4.77 -20.78
C GLU A 193 9.54 -5.40 -19.58
N VAL A 194 9.96 -5.11 -18.35
CA VAL A 194 9.34 -5.64 -17.13
C VAL A 194 8.44 -4.60 -16.45
N THR A 195 8.76 -3.32 -16.59
CA THR A 195 8.06 -2.21 -15.94
C THR A 195 7.54 -1.19 -16.95
N VAL A 196 6.56 -0.41 -16.53
CA VAL A 196 5.93 0.62 -17.38
C VAL A 196 6.64 1.96 -17.13
N ALA A 197 7.52 2.36 -18.03
CA ALA A 197 8.24 3.63 -17.91
C ALA A 197 7.30 4.85 -18.03
N LEU A 198 7.50 5.86 -17.18
CA LEU A 198 6.69 7.08 -17.17
C LEU A 198 6.58 7.78 -18.55
N PRO A 199 7.65 7.91 -19.37
CA PRO A 199 7.53 8.49 -20.70
C PRO A 199 6.58 7.71 -21.63
N THR A 200 6.51 6.38 -21.48
CA THR A 200 5.57 5.54 -22.23
C THR A 200 4.14 5.86 -21.83
N PHE A 201 3.87 5.96 -20.52
CA PHE A 201 2.56 6.38 -20.02
C PHE A 201 2.17 7.76 -20.55
N MET A 202 3.09 8.73 -20.52
CA MET A 202 2.84 10.12 -20.96
C MET A 202 2.42 10.21 -22.44
N LEU A 203 3.15 9.53 -23.32
CA LEU A 203 2.81 9.48 -24.75
C LEU A 203 1.45 8.81 -24.98
N TRP A 204 1.15 7.80 -24.17
CA TRP A 204 -0.07 7.01 -24.33
C TRP A 204 -1.31 7.77 -23.85
N ILE A 205 -1.24 8.39 -22.66
CA ILE A 205 -2.36 9.17 -22.11
C ILE A 205 -2.64 10.42 -22.95
N GLU A 206 -1.62 11.04 -23.55
CA GLU A 206 -1.81 12.14 -24.50
C GLU A 206 -2.59 11.72 -25.74
N ARG A 207 -2.33 10.51 -26.25
CA ARG A 207 -2.99 9.98 -27.45
C ARG A 207 -4.41 9.48 -27.21
N GLU A 208 -4.64 8.76 -26.12
CA GLU A 208 -5.88 8.00 -25.87
C GLU A 208 -6.79 8.65 -24.81
N GLY A 209 -6.28 9.66 -24.10
CA GLY A 209 -6.89 10.30 -22.94
C GLY A 209 -8.32 10.80 -23.14
N ALA A 210 -8.69 11.20 -24.35
CA ALA A 210 -10.04 11.66 -24.66
C ALA A 210 -11.11 10.58 -24.46
N SER A 211 -10.74 9.30 -24.62
CA SER A 211 -11.65 8.14 -24.53
C SER A 211 -11.70 7.49 -23.14
N ILE A 212 -10.88 7.95 -22.20
CA ILE A 212 -10.67 7.32 -20.89
C ILE A 212 -11.49 8.04 -19.83
N ALA A 213 -12.40 7.32 -19.20
CA ALA A 213 -13.18 7.86 -18.08
C ALA A 213 -12.34 7.87 -16.80
N VAL A 214 -11.64 6.77 -16.51
CA VAL A 214 -10.89 6.56 -15.27
C VAL A 214 -9.49 6.05 -15.58
N VAL A 215 -8.48 6.65 -14.94
CA VAL A 215 -7.13 6.07 -14.80
C VAL A 215 -7.04 5.55 -13.37
N CYS A 216 -6.79 4.25 -13.22
CA CYS A 216 -6.60 3.61 -11.93
C CYS A 216 -5.39 2.68 -11.98
N PHE A 217 -4.30 3.11 -11.34
CA PHE A 217 -3.04 2.36 -11.24
C PHE A 217 -2.79 2.02 -9.77
N PRO A 218 -2.00 0.98 -9.46
CA PRO A 218 -1.48 0.83 -8.11
C PRO A 218 -0.46 1.94 -7.84
N GLY A 219 -0.28 2.31 -6.57
CA GLY A 219 0.88 3.09 -6.16
C GLY A 219 2.16 2.29 -6.38
N VAL A 220 2.18 1.03 -5.92
CA VAL A 220 3.27 0.07 -6.17
C VAL A 220 2.71 -1.21 -6.78
N GLN A 221 3.25 -1.64 -7.92
CA GLN A 221 2.83 -2.87 -8.58
C GLN A 221 3.26 -4.09 -7.72
N TYR A 222 2.30 -4.93 -7.34
CA TYR A 222 2.47 -5.98 -6.33
C TYR A 222 3.53 -7.04 -6.67
N TYR A 223 3.72 -7.33 -7.96
CA TYR A 223 4.61 -8.37 -8.46
C TYR A 223 6.00 -7.83 -8.82
N THR A 224 6.09 -6.69 -9.50
CA THR A 224 7.38 -6.13 -9.95
C THR A 224 8.03 -5.25 -8.88
N GLY A 225 7.24 -4.72 -7.93
CA GLY A 225 7.71 -3.74 -6.94
C GLY A 225 7.91 -2.33 -7.49
N GLN A 226 7.49 -2.06 -8.74
CA GLN A 226 7.56 -0.74 -9.35
C GLN A 226 6.67 0.26 -8.59
N PHE A 227 7.26 1.34 -8.08
CA PHE A 227 6.52 2.50 -7.60
C PHE A 227 6.25 3.45 -8.76
N PHE A 228 4.98 3.76 -9.00
CA PHE A 228 4.55 4.67 -10.05
C PHE A 228 4.66 6.14 -9.59
N ASP A 229 4.97 7.04 -10.52
CA ASP A 229 4.98 8.49 -10.26
C ASP A 229 3.54 9.01 -10.18
N ILE A 230 2.94 8.84 -8.99
CA ILE A 230 1.57 9.25 -8.65
C ILE A 230 1.28 10.71 -9.06
N PRO A 231 2.09 11.73 -8.69
CA PRO A 231 1.79 13.10 -9.07
C PRO A 231 1.86 13.34 -10.58
N ALA A 232 2.81 12.73 -11.28
CA ALA A 232 2.92 12.87 -12.73
C ALA A 232 1.72 12.22 -13.46
N ILE A 233 1.33 11.02 -13.06
CA ILE A 233 0.15 10.31 -13.60
C ILE A 233 -1.13 11.10 -13.33
N THR A 234 -1.29 11.60 -12.10
CA THR A 234 -2.43 12.43 -11.69
C THR A 234 -2.55 13.68 -12.56
N LYS A 235 -1.46 14.43 -12.72
CA LYS A 235 -1.43 15.64 -13.55
C LYS A 235 -1.78 15.35 -15.01
N ALA A 236 -1.19 14.33 -15.60
CA ALA A 236 -1.39 13.99 -17.00
C ALA A 236 -2.80 13.47 -17.30
N GLY A 237 -3.35 12.59 -16.45
CA GLY A 237 -4.71 12.10 -16.58
C GLY A 237 -5.75 13.22 -16.43
N HIS A 238 -5.59 14.09 -15.44
CA HIS A 238 -6.47 15.26 -15.26
C HIS A 238 -6.41 16.24 -16.44
N ALA A 239 -5.23 16.45 -17.04
CA ALA A 239 -5.09 17.31 -18.23
C ALA A 239 -5.92 16.80 -19.43
N GLN A 240 -6.22 15.49 -19.48
CA GLN A 240 -7.05 14.86 -20.50
C GLN A 240 -8.53 14.72 -20.09
N GLY A 241 -8.90 15.23 -18.91
CA GLY A 241 -10.26 15.13 -18.37
C GLY A 241 -10.61 13.78 -17.72
N CYS A 242 -9.62 12.90 -17.53
CA CYS A 242 -9.84 11.61 -16.86
C CYS A 242 -10.07 11.82 -15.35
N GLN A 243 -10.82 10.92 -14.72
CA GLN A 243 -10.77 10.77 -13.27
C GLN A 243 -9.53 9.94 -12.91
N VAL A 244 -8.69 10.40 -11.98
CA VAL A 244 -7.47 9.66 -11.62
C VAL A 244 -7.51 9.21 -10.17
N GLY A 245 -7.39 7.91 -9.96
CA GLY A 245 -7.27 7.31 -8.64
C GLY A 245 -6.24 6.19 -8.58
N PHE A 246 -5.97 5.69 -7.38
CA PHE A 246 -4.94 4.68 -7.17
C PHE A 246 -5.35 3.65 -6.12
N ASP A 247 -5.00 2.39 -6.35
CA ASP A 247 -4.89 1.39 -5.28
C ASP A 247 -3.55 1.58 -4.57
N LEU A 248 -3.57 1.85 -3.26
CA LEU A 248 -2.35 2.11 -2.49
C LEU A 248 -1.94 0.95 -1.58
N ALA A 249 -2.38 -0.27 -1.85
CA ALA A 249 -2.17 -1.43 -1.01
C ALA A 249 -0.72 -1.74 -0.68
N HIS A 250 0.16 -1.58 -1.66
CA HIS A 250 1.60 -1.80 -1.52
C HIS A 250 2.38 -0.48 -1.29
N ALA A 251 1.70 0.66 -1.25
CA ALA A 251 2.33 1.98 -1.08
C ALA A 251 2.17 2.54 0.34
N VAL A 252 0.99 2.42 0.94
CA VAL A 252 0.71 2.98 2.28
C VAL A 252 1.52 2.26 3.34
N GLY A 253 2.23 3.02 4.18
CA GLY A 253 3.14 2.47 5.19
C GLY A 253 4.49 1.99 4.63
N ASN A 254 4.72 2.11 3.32
CA ASN A 254 5.97 1.74 2.63
C ASN A 254 6.70 2.98 2.09
N LEU A 255 5.97 3.84 1.39
CA LEU A 255 6.48 5.06 0.76
C LEU A 255 5.83 6.30 1.39
N PRO A 256 6.54 7.45 1.43
CA PRO A 256 5.91 8.73 1.75
C PRO A 256 4.87 9.07 0.68
N LEU A 257 3.67 9.43 1.13
CA LEU A 257 2.55 9.81 0.27
C LEU A 257 2.13 11.23 0.61
N HIS A 258 1.69 11.97 -0.40
CA HIS A 258 1.18 13.33 -0.28
C HIS A 258 -0.08 13.48 -1.13
N LEU A 259 -1.08 12.63 -0.88
CA LEU A 259 -2.26 12.52 -1.75
C LEU A 259 -3.00 13.86 -1.94
N HIS A 260 -3.05 14.68 -0.88
CA HIS A 260 -3.63 16.01 -0.95
C HIS A 260 -2.84 16.94 -1.88
N ASP A 261 -1.53 17.06 -1.64
CA ASP A 261 -0.66 17.98 -2.40
C ASP A 261 -0.49 17.56 -3.85
N TRP A 262 -0.48 16.24 -4.10
CA TRP A 262 -0.47 15.66 -5.44
C TRP A 262 -1.79 15.80 -6.18
N ASN A 263 -2.83 16.32 -5.51
CA ASN A 263 -4.16 16.52 -6.07
C ASN A 263 -4.76 15.23 -6.63
N VAL A 264 -4.50 14.09 -5.95
CA VAL A 264 -5.15 12.82 -6.28
C VAL A 264 -6.65 12.97 -6.05
N LYS A 265 -7.51 12.47 -6.93
CA LYS A 265 -8.95 12.67 -6.80
C LYS A 265 -9.55 11.77 -5.72
N SER A 266 -9.24 10.49 -5.80
CA SER A 266 -9.66 9.46 -4.85
C SER A 266 -8.68 8.30 -4.85
N SER A 267 -8.63 7.55 -3.77
CA SER A 267 -7.80 6.34 -3.70
C SER A 267 -8.38 5.38 -2.66
N ASP A 268 -8.28 4.09 -2.92
CA ASP A 268 -8.51 3.06 -1.92
C ASP A 268 -7.20 2.63 -1.27
N VAL A 269 -7.29 2.39 0.05
CA VAL A 269 -6.12 2.23 0.91
C VAL A 269 -6.23 0.87 1.62
N LYS A 270 -5.30 -0.05 1.34
CA LYS A 270 -5.17 -1.32 2.08
C LYS A 270 -4.00 -1.27 3.03
N PHE A 271 -4.11 -2.05 4.09
CA PHE A 271 -3.21 -2.08 5.22
C PHE A 271 -2.25 -3.29 5.20
N GLY A 272 -1.50 -3.46 4.10
CA GLY A 272 -0.44 -4.48 4.00
C GLY A 272 0.71 -4.19 4.96
N TYR A 273 1.52 -3.16 4.63
CA TYR A 273 2.60 -2.66 5.49
C TYR A 273 2.12 -2.02 6.80
N LEU A 274 0.82 -1.76 6.93
CA LEU A 274 0.23 -1.20 8.16
C LEU A 274 -0.09 -2.26 9.21
N ASN A 275 0.36 -3.51 9.09
CA ASN A 275 0.42 -4.47 10.20
C ASN A 275 -0.90 -4.64 10.99
N ALA A 276 -2.06 -4.55 10.31
CA ALA A 276 -3.38 -4.51 10.95
C ALA A 276 -4.08 -5.89 11.01
N GLY A 277 -3.38 -6.96 10.64
CA GLY A 277 -3.89 -8.33 10.59
C GLY A 277 -4.59 -8.68 9.28
N ALA A 278 -4.84 -9.97 9.08
CA ALA A 278 -5.50 -10.48 7.87
C ALA A 278 -6.95 -10.00 7.78
N GLY A 279 -7.36 -9.48 6.63
CA GLY A 279 -8.72 -8.97 6.43
C GLY A 279 -9.04 -7.75 7.31
N SER A 280 -8.03 -6.95 7.65
CA SER A 280 -8.22 -5.71 8.40
C SER A 280 -9.26 -4.80 7.75
N ILE A 281 -9.80 -3.87 8.53
CA ILE A 281 -10.53 -2.70 7.99
C ILE A 281 -9.64 -2.00 6.94
N ALA A 282 -10.19 -1.25 6.01
CA ALA A 282 -9.45 -0.51 4.99
C ALA A 282 -9.63 1.00 5.15
N GLY A 283 -8.96 1.77 4.30
CA GLY A 283 -9.14 3.20 4.16
C GLY A 283 -9.70 3.57 2.79
N LEU A 284 -10.31 4.73 2.70
CA LEU A 284 -10.69 5.40 1.46
C LEU A 284 -10.27 6.85 1.58
N PHE A 285 -9.57 7.33 0.57
CA PHE A 285 -9.20 8.72 0.41
C PHE A 285 -10.10 9.41 -0.63
N LEU A 286 -10.55 10.62 -0.30
CA LEU A 286 -11.28 11.51 -1.18
C LEU A 286 -10.80 12.94 -0.96
N HIS A 287 -10.24 13.57 -1.99
CA HIS A 287 -9.74 14.94 -1.87
C HIS A 287 -10.87 15.92 -1.56
N GLU A 288 -10.61 16.90 -0.69
CA GLU A 288 -11.55 17.91 -0.20
C GLU A 288 -12.21 18.73 -1.31
N ARG A 289 -11.61 18.84 -2.50
CA ARG A 289 -12.25 19.49 -3.66
C ARG A 289 -13.52 18.75 -4.10
N HIS A 290 -13.66 17.50 -3.70
CA HIS A 290 -14.83 16.66 -3.93
C HIS A 290 -15.63 16.41 -2.65
N ARG A 291 -15.40 17.19 -1.59
CA ARG A 291 -16.07 17.05 -0.29
C ARG A 291 -17.60 17.10 -0.38
N GLU A 292 -18.14 17.99 -1.19
CA GLU A 292 -19.60 18.20 -1.36
C GLU A 292 -20.09 17.81 -2.76
N ASN A 293 -19.45 16.84 -3.40
CA ASN A 293 -19.89 16.37 -4.71
C ASN A 293 -21.29 15.73 -4.64
N ASP A 294 -22.00 15.76 -5.76
CA ASP A 294 -23.33 15.16 -5.96
C ASP A 294 -23.28 13.83 -6.74
N TYR A 295 -22.11 13.20 -6.82
CA TYR A 295 -21.94 11.96 -7.59
C TYR A 295 -22.81 10.82 -7.02
N PRO A 296 -23.29 9.91 -7.90
CA PRO A 296 -23.98 8.70 -7.46
C PRO A 296 -23.15 7.94 -6.45
N ARG A 297 -23.79 7.47 -5.38
CA ARG A 297 -23.14 6.67 -4.34
C ARG A 297 -24.12 5.69 -3.74
N LEU A 298 -23.60 4.57 -3.26
CA LEU A 298 -24.38 3.65 -2.45
C LEU A 298 -24.47 4.23 -1.04
N LEU A 299 -25.69 4.56 -0.60
CA LEU A 299 -25.92 5.18 0.69
C LEU A 299 -26.11 4.12 1.78
N GLY A 300 -25.50 4.35 2.93
CA GLY A 300 -25.84 3.67 4.17
C GLY A 300 -25.92 4.66 5.32
N TRP A 301 -26.56 4.28 6.42
CA TRP A 301 -26.85 5.19 7.53
C TRP A 301 -25.58 5.75 8.21
N TRP A 302 -24.43 5.10 8.06
CA TRP A 302 -23.17 5.59 8.62
C TRP A 302 -22.58 6.76 7.83
N GLY A 303 -23.00 6.92 6.57
CA GLY A 303 -22.69 8.10 5.76
C GLY A 303 -23.47 9.34 6.23
N HIS A 304 -24.52 9.18 7.03
CA HIS A 304 -25.27 10.30 7.62
C HIS A 304 -24.45 10.97 8.73
N LYS A 305 -24.50 12.29 8.86
CA LYS A 305 -23.81 13.09 9.89
C LYS A 305 -24.07 12.58 11.30
N LEU A 306 -23.03 12.43 12.10
CA LEU A 306 -23.15 11.81 13.42
C LEU A 306 -24.13 12.56 14.33
N GLU A 307 -24.21 13.89 14.21
CA GLU A 307 -25.06 14.79 15.01
C GLU A 307 -26.56 14.48 14.84
N THR A 308 -26.97 14.04 13.65
CA THR A 308 -28.37 13.81 13.28
C THR A 308 -28.67 12.35 12.95
N ARG A 309 -27.67 11.47 12.86
CA ARG A 309 -27.79 10.04 12.49
C ARG A 309 -28.81 9.27 13.33
N PHE A 310 -28.84 9.54 14.64
CA PHE A 310 -29.72 8.83 15.58
C PHE A 310 -31.11 9.44 15.73
N VAL A 311 -31.44 10.50 14.97
CA VAL A 311 -32.82 10.99 14.83
C VAL A 311 -33.68 9.98 14.05
N MET A 312 -33.08 9.26 13.11
CA MET A 312 -33.72 8.16 12.35
C MET A 312 -35.02 8.58 11.62
N ASP A 313 -35.07 9.81 11.10
CA ASP A 313 -36.25 10.33 10.37
C ASP A 313 -36.27 9.97 8.87
N ASN A 314 -35.33 9.11 8.43
CA ASN A 314 -35.10 8.69 7.05
C ASN A 314 -34.82 9.85 6.07
N LYS A 315 -34.35 11.00 6.56
CA LYS A 315 -33.90 12.12 5.73
C LYS A 315 -32.38 12.19 5.75
N MET A 316 -31.72 11.66 4.72
CA MET A 316 -30.27 11.62 4.63
C MET A 316 -29.65 13.03 4.75
N ASP A 317 -28.92 13.26 5.83
CA ASP A 317 -28.05 14.42 6.02
C ASP A 317 -26.61 13.94 5.83
N LEU A 318 -26.15 13.95 4.58
CA LEU A 318 -24.91 13.29 4.18
C LEU A 318 -23.69 13.95 4.83
N SER A 319 -22.81 13.11 5.38
CA SER A 319 -21.50 13.55 5.86
C SER A 319 -20.66 14.01 4.68
N PRO A 320 -19.97 15.15 4.80
CA PRO A 320 -19.07 15.61 3.76
C PRO A 320 -17.84 14.69 3.62
N GLY A 321 -17.21 14.70 2.45
CA GLY A 321 -15.91 14.05 2.23
C GLY A 321 -15.99 12.52 2.24
N ALA A 322 -14.87 11.88 2.64
CA ALA A 322 -14.73 10.42 2.60
C ALA A 322 -15.76 9.72 3.51
N ARG A 323 -16.15 10.33 4.63
CA ARG A 323 -17.14 9.78 5.56
C ARG A 323 -18.52 9.59 4.92
N GLY A 324 -18.87 10.38 3.90
CA GLY A 324 -20.12 10.24 3.15
C GLY A 324 -20.21 8.95 2.32
N TYR A 325 -19.14 8.19 2.21
CA TYR A 325 -19.09 6.88 1.54
C TYR A 325 -19.21 5.69 2.51
N ALA A 326 -19.28 5.95 3.82
CA ALA A 326 -19.45 4.89 4.80
C ALA A 326 -20.87 4.30 4.74
N LEU A 327 -20.95 2.97 4.64
CA LEU A 327 -22.24 2.27 4.56
C LEU A 327 -22.76 1.89 5.95
N SER A 328 -21.91 1.22 6.71
CA SER A 328 -22.24 0.57 7.98
C SER A 328 -21.34 1.07 9.11
N ASN A 329 -21.72 0.76 10.34
CA ASN A 329 -20.86 1.04 11.49
C ASN A 329 -19.47 0.40 11.30
N ALA A 330 -18.43 1.08 11.76
CA ALA A 330 -17.08 0.57 11.67
C ALA A 330 -16.88 -0.57 12.69
N PRO A 331 -16.30 -1.72 12.29
CA PRO A 331 -16.07 -2.85 13.18
C PRO A 331 -15.04 -2.52 14.27
N GLY A 332 -15.51 -2.38 15.52
CA GLY A 332 -14.68 -1.97 16.66
C GLY A 332 -13.42 -2.82 16.89
N VAL A 333 -13.53 -4.16 16.76
CA VAL A 333 -12.39 -5.08 16.90
C VAL A 333 -11.33 -4.86 15.82
N LEU A 334 -11.73 -4.62 14.56
CA LEU A 334 -10.76 -4.33 13.49
C LEU A 334 -10.12 -2.96 13.66
N CYS A 335 -10.88 -1.97 14.17
CA CYS A 335 -10.33 -0.67 14.52
C CYS A 335 -9.29 -0.78 15.64
N ALA A 336 -9.50 -1.66 16.63
CA ALA A 336 -8.52 -1.91 17.69
C ALA A 336 -7.20 -2.50 17.16
N ASN A 337 -7.26 -3.43 16.19
CA ASN A 337 -6.06 -3.95 15.53
C ASN A 337 -5.29 -2.85 14.78
N LEU A 338 -6.01 -2.05 13.97
CA LEU A 338 -5.39 -0.95 13.24
C LEU A 338 -4.77 0.06 14.21
N LYS A 339 -5.48 0.41 15.31
CA LYS A 339 -4.96 1.30 16.34
C LYS A 339 -3.62 0.81 16.91
N ALA A 340 -3.50 -0.48 17.23
CA ALA A 340 -2.27 -1.03 17.78
C ALA A 340 -1.07 -0.84 16.83
N SER A 341 -1.31 -0.94 15.52
CA SER A 341 -0.28 -0.64 14.51
C SER A 341 0.01 0.86 14.41
N LEU A 342 -1.03 1.71 14.34
CA LEU A 342 -0.87 3.15 14.25
C LEU A 342 -0.11 3.74 15.44
N ASP A 343 -0.27 3.16 16.63
CA ASP A 343 0.52 3.51 17.82
C ASP A 343 2.04 3.25 17.62
N VAL A 344 2.43 2.27 16.81
CA VAL A 344 3.83 2.03 16.44
C VAL A 344 4.28 3.01 15.37
N PHE A 345 3.46 3.26 14.34
CA PHE A 345 3.77 4.28 13.32
C PHE A 345 3.94 5.68 13.94
N ASN A 346 3.16 6.02 14.97
CA ASN A 346 3.26 7.27 15.72
C ASN A 346 4.55 7.43 16.54
N LYS A 347 5.36 6.37 16.71
CA LYS A 347 6.68 6.45 17.35
C LYS A 347 7.79 6.89 16.39
N THR A 348 7.48 7.05 15.11
CA THR A 348 8.41 7.46 14.05
C THR A 348 7.66 8.27 12.99
N SER A 349 8.30 8.47 11.84
CA SER A 349 7.72 9.14 10.68
C SER A 349 7.90 8.30 9.42
N MET A 350 7.04 8.52 8.42
CA MET A 350 7.22 7.89 7.11
C MET A 350 8.54 8.27 6.44
N ALA A 351 9.09 9.45 6.75
CA ALA A 351 10.41 9.87 6.26
C ALA A 351 11.55 9.00 6.83
N GLU A 352 11.54 8.72 8.15
CA GLU A 352 12.53 7.85 8.78
C GLU A 352 12.38 6.39 8.32
N ILE A 353 11.15 5.88 8.25
CA ILE A 353 10.86 4.54 7.70
C ILE A 353 11.41 4.42 6.28
N ARG A 354 11.12 5.41 5.42
CA ARG A 354 11.57 5.43 4.04
C ARG A 354 13.09 5.49 3.94
N ARG A 355 13.74 6.31 4.77
CA ARG A 355 15.19 6.45 4.83
C ARG A 355 15.86 5.11 5.12
N LYS A 356 15.36 4.39 6.14
CA LYS A 356 15.83 3.05 6.47
C LYS A 356 15.56 2.05 5.33
N SER A 357 14.37 2.07 4.74
CA SER A 357 14.01 1.17 3.63
C SER A 357 14.93 1.34 2.42
N ILE A 358 15.28 2.58 2.03
CA ILE A 358 16.21 2.83 0.92
C ILE A 358 17.56 2.15 1.16
N LEU A 359 18.12 2.28 2.37
CA LEU A 359 19.38 1.65 2.74
C LEU A 359 19.28 0.14 2.83
N LEU A 360 18.28 -0.39 3.54
CA LEU A 360 18.13 -1.82 3.78
C LEU A 360 17.89 -2.59 2.48
N THR A 361 16.99 -2.08 1.62
CA THR A 361 16.72 -2.70 0.33
C THR A 361 17.87 -2.47 -0.66
N GLY A 362 18.53 -1.31 -0.61
CA GLY A 362 19.75 -1.07 -1.39
C GLY A 362 20.93 -1.98 -0.98
N TYR A 363 21.04 -2.31 0.30
CA TYR A 363 22.02 -3.25 0.82
C TYR A 363 21.75 -4.66 0.31
N LEU A 364 20.49 -5.13 0.40
CA LEU A 364 20.08 -6.42 -0.19
C LEU A 364 20.37 -6.47 -1.70
N GLU A 365 19.99 -5.44 -2.45
CA GLU A 365 20.29 -5.33 -3.89
C GLU A 365 21.79 -5.42 -4.18
N THR A 366 22.60 -4.74 -3.36
CA THR A 366 24.06 -4.71 -3.51
C THR A 366 24.67 -6.09 -3.28
N LEU A 367 24.29 -6.77 -2.20
CA LEU A 367 24.77 -8.13 -1.91
C LEU A 367 24.37 -9.12 -3.00
N VAL A 368 23.11 -9.07 -3.47
CA VAL A 368 22.64 -9.93 -4.56
C VAL A 368 23.46 -9.71 -5.82
N LYS A 369 23.71 -8.44 -6.21
CA LYS A 369 24.50 -8.13 -7.41
C LYS A 369 25.98 -8.51 -7.27
N GLN A 370 26.56 -8.40 -6.07
CA GLN A 370 27.97 -8.76 -5.85
C GLN A 370 28.18 -10.27 -5.90
N GLU A 371 27.32 -11.03 -5.24
CA GLU A 371 27.50 -12.49 -5.08
C GLU A 371 26.90 -13.30 -6.24
N TYR A 372 25.86 -12.78 -6.91
CA TYR A 372 25.07 -13.52 -7.91
C TYR A 372 24.89 -12.75 -9.23
N SER A 373 25.92 -12.01 -9.65
CA SER A 373 25.90 -11.29 -10.93
C SER A 373 25.75 -12.21 -12.14
N ARG A 374 24.99 -11.74 -13.13
CA ARG A 374 24.84 -12.41 -14.43
C ARG A 374 26.18 -12.40 -15.20
N PRO A 375 26.66 -13.56 -15.71
CA PRO A 375 27.88 -13.62 -16.51
C PRO A 375 27.78 -12.80 -17.81
N VAL A 376 28.86 -12.08 -18.15
CA VAL A 376 28.94 -11.26 -19.36
C VAL A 376 28.76 -12.12 -20.62
N GLY A 377 27.84 -11.71 -21.51
CA GLY A 377 27.57 -12.41 -22.77
C GLY A 377 26.48 -13.48 -22.70
N SER A 378 25.93 -13.79 -21.52
CA SER A 378 24.79 -14.69 -21.38
C SER A 378 23.48 -14.02 -21.84
N LYS A 379 22.84 -14.56 -22.88
CA LYS A 379 21.43 -14.26 -23.18
C LYS A 379 20.53 -15.12 -22.28
N GLN A 380 19.28 -14.69 -22.07
CA GLN A 380 18.23 -15.48 -21.43
C GLN A 380 17.95 -16.74 -22.26
N SER A 381 18.75 -17.80 -22.08
CA SER A 381 18.43 -19.22 -22.23
C SER A 381 19.67 -20.06 -22.59
N ALA A 382 19.76 -21.20 -21.91
CA ALA A 382 20.43 -22.45 -22.28
C ALA A 382 21.97 -22.60 -22.18
N ASP A 383 22.80 -21.56 -22.28
CA ASP A 383 24.28 -21.75 -22.36
C ASP A 383 25.08 -21.01 -21.26
N VAL A 384 24.51 -20.87 -20.07
CA VAL A 384 25.25 -20.40 -18.89
C VAL A 384 25.66 -21.65 -18.12
N GLY A 385 26.98 -21.86 -17.91
CA GLY A 385 27.49 -23.02 -17.17
C GLY A 385 26.98 -23.10 -15.73
N ASP A 386 27.61 -23.89 -14.86
CA ASP A 386 27.16 -24.17 -13.47
C ASP A 386 27.02 -22.94 -12.53
N GLN A 387 27.26 -21.71 -13.01
CA GLN A 387 27.17 -20.49 -12.20
C GLN A 387 25.74 -20.00 -12.04
N VAL A 388 25.27 -19.98 -10.78
CA VAL A 388 23.97 -19.40 -10.40
C VAL A 388 24.04 -17.87 -10.44
N TYR A 389 23.02 -17.24 -11.03
CA TYR A 389 22.84 -15.79 -11.02
C TYR A 389 21.40 -15.41 -10.68
N ILE A 390 21.20 -14.15 -10.25
CA ILE A 390 19.90 -13.62 -9.85
C ILE A 390 19.64 -12.31 -10.62
N ASP A 391 18.53 -12.26 -11.36
CA ASP A 391 18.02 -11.01 -11.94
C ASP A 391 17.07 -10.31 -10.96
N ILE A 392 17.09 -8.98 -10.97
CA ILE A 392 16.17 -8.15 -10.19
C ILE A 392 15.24 -7.43 -11.17
N PHE A 393 13.94 -7.71 -11.07
CA PHE A 393 12.90 -7.10 -11.91
C PHE A 393 12.45 -5.73 -11.43
N THR A 394 12.58 -5.49 -10.13
CA THR A 394 12.22 -4.22 -9.51
C THR A 394 13.13 -3.11 -10.03
N PRO A 395 12.62 -1.89 -10.30
CA PRO A 395 13.43 -0.78 -10.76
C PRO A 395 14.67 -0.53 -9.88
N ALA A 396 15.83 -0.38 -10.51
CA ALA A 396 17.08 -0.14 -9.80
C ALA A 396 17.13 1.25 -9.13
N ASP A 397 16.47 2.24 -9.73
CA ASP A 397 16.33 3.57 -9.13
C ASP A 397 15.55 3.46 -7.81
N PRO A 398 16.17 3.78 -6.66
CA PRO A 398 15.50 3.71 -5.36
C PRO A 398 14.25 4.57 -5.30
N ALA A 399 14.16 5.66 -6.07
CA ALA A 399 12.97 6.52 -6.13
C ALA A 399 11.79 5.85 -6.85
N GLN A 400 12.01 4.75 -7.56
CA GLN A 400 10.99 4.00 -8.33
C GLN A 400 10.65 2.64 -7.71
N ARG A 401 11.02 2.41 -6.44
CA ARG A 401 10.65 1.19 -5.69
C ARG A 401 10.47 1.42 -4.19
N GLY A 402 9.68 0.56 -3.57
CA GLY A 402 9.53 0.46 -2.11
C GLY A 402 10.53 -0.51 -1.47
N ALA A 403 10.10 -1.13 -0.36
CA ALA A 403 10.89 -2.12 0.36
C ALA A 403 11.10 -3.46 -0.38
N GLN A 404 10.19 -3.80 -1.31
CA GLN A 404 10.21 -5.06 -2.06
C GLN A 404 11.29 -5.08 -3.14
N LEU A 405 11.92 -6.25 -3.32
CA LEU A 405 12.64 -6.64 -4.53
C LEU A 405 12.05 -7.94 -5.07
N SER A 406 11.80 -7.99 -6.37
CA SER A 406 11.33 -9.16 -7.08
C SER A 406 12.48 -9.77 -7.85
N LEU A 407 12.80 -11.02 -7.52
CA LEU A 407 13.99 -11.72 -7.95
C LEU A 407 13.62 -12.88 -8.88
N ALA A 408 14.45 -13.13 -9.90
CA ALA A 408 14.42 -14.37 -10.67
C ALA A 408 15.77 -15.07 -10.59
N PHE A 409 15.72 -16.35 -10.26
CA PHE A 409 16.89 -17.21 -10.13
C PHE A 409 17.16 -17.92 -11.44
N SER A 410 18.44 -18.09 -11.79
CA SER A 410 18.85 -18.85 -12.99
C SER A 410 18.61 -20.36 -12.87
N VAL A 411 18.27 -20.82 -11.67
CA VAL A 411 17.99 -22.23 -11.33
C VAL A 411 16.63 -22.34 -10.66
N SER A 412 16.03 -23.53 -10.70
CA SER A 412 14.84 -23.82 -9.90
C SER A 412 15.19 -23.78 -8.42
N ILE A 413 14.25 -23.27 -7.61
CA ILE A 413 14.35 -23.18 -6.15
C ILE A 413 13.33 -24.11 -5.46
N GLU A 414 12.77 -25.07 -6.20
CA GLU A 414 11.81 -26.07 -5.71
C GLU A 414 12.43 -27.13 -4.79
#